data_AF-V4RFI5-F1
#
_entry.id   AF-V4RFI5-F1
#
_cell.length_a   1.000
_cell.length_b   1.000
_cell.length_c   1.000
_cell.angle_alpha   90.00
_cell.angle_beta   90.00
_cell.angle_gamma   90.00
#
_symmetry.space_group_name_H-M   'P 1'
#
loop_
_entity.id
_entity.type
_entity.pdbx_description
1 polymer ?
#
loop_
_entity_poly.entity_id
_entity_poly.type
_entity_poly.pdbx_seq_one_letter_code
_entity_poly.pdbx_strand_id
1 'polypeptide(L)'
;MIGAVATVVVATLLVALLARKQPWIGLGLAPDDGGLRIVSVDPAGPASESLEPGDRLVAISAPAGGRIALEPSDIAEDPDAFDSYASLDRFYERQEAISRLLASGGITLR
;
A
#
# COMPACT_ATOMS: atom_id res chain seq x y z
N MET A 1 12.27 -35.59 -16.59
CA MET A 1 13.01 -34.45 -15.97
C MET A 1 12.79 -33.13 -16.70
N ILE A 2 12.96 -33.03 -18.03
CA ILE A 2 12.82 -31.76 -18.78
C ILE A 2 11.44 -31.09 -18.59
N GLY A 3 10.35 -31.86 -18.62
CA GLY A 3 9.00 -31.32 -18.40
C GLY A 3 8.80 -30.72 -17.01
N ALA A 4 9.36 -31.33 -15.96
CA ALA A 4 9.27 -30.79 -14.60
C ALA A 4 10.08 -29.50 -14.44
N VAL A 5 11.28 -29.44 -15.05
CA VAL A 5 12.12 -28.23 -15.03
C VAL A 5 11.43 -27.08 -15.78
N ALA A 6 10.86 -27.35 -16.95
CA ALA A 6 10.14 -26.33 -17.73
C ALA A 6 8.93 -25.77 -16.95
N THR A 7 8.15 -26.62 -16.28
CA THR A 7 7.02 -26.19 -15.45
C THR A 7 7.46 -25.29 -14.30
N VAL A 8 8.55 -25.63 -13.61
CA VAL A 8 9.09 -24.80 -12.51
C VAL A 8 9.54 -23.44 -13.03
N VAL A 9 10.25 -23.38 -14.15
CA VAL A 9 10.71 -22.12 -14.74
C VAL A 9 9.53 -21.22 -15.12
N VAL A 10 8.51 -21.79 -15.78
CA VAL A 10 7.30 -21.03 -16.16
C VAL A 10 6.55 -20.53 -14.93
N ALA A 11 6.37 -21.37 -13.91
CA ALA A 11 5.69 -20.97 -12.68
C ALA A 11 6.44 -19.83 -11.96
N THR A 12 7.76 -19.93 -11.84
CA THR A 12 8.59 -18.88 -11.23
C THR A 12 8.50 -17.55 -11.99
N LEU A 13 8.54 -17.60 -13.33
CA LEU A 13 8.39 -16.40 -14.14
C LEU A 13 7.01 -15.77 -13.98
N LEU A 14 5.94 -16.58 -13.94
CA LEU A 14 4.58 -16.09 -13.71
C LEU A 14 4.45 -15.42 -12.33
N VAL A 15 4.96 -16.04 -11.27
CA VAL A 15 4.93 -15.46 -9.92
C VAL A 15 5.72 -14.14 -9.88
N ALA A 16 6.91 -14.10 -10.48
CA ALA A 16 7.71 -12.87 -10.56
C ALA A 16 6.99 -11.75 -11.32
N LEU A 17 6.28 -12.08 -12.41
CA LEU A 17 5.48 -11.12 -13.18
C LEU A 17 4.27 -10.61 -12.39
N LEU A 18 3.58 -11.47 -11.63
CA LEU A 18 2.45 -11.08 -10.80
C LEU A 18 2.89 -10.22 -9.61
N ALA A 19 4.02 -10.55 -8.97
CA ALA A 19 4.56 -9.79 -7.85
C ALA A 19 4.90 -8.33 -8.24
N ARG A 20 5.37 -8.10 -9.48
CA ARG A 20 5.61 -6.73 -9.99
C ARG A 20 4.34 -5.91 -10.19
N LYS A 21 3.15 -6.50 -10.17
CA LYS A 21 1.88 -5.77 -10.27
C LYS A 21 1.41 -5.19 -8.94
N GLN A 22 2.08 -5.47 -7.83
CA GLN A 22 1.74 -4.84 -6.55
C GLN A 22 2.02 -3.32 -6.65
N PRO A 23 1.01 -2.46 -6.45
CA PRO A 23 1.20 -1.02 -6.50
C PRO A 23 2.17 -0.59 -5.39
N TRP A 24 3.28 0.03 -5.79
CA TRP A 24 4.26 0.61 -4.87
C TRP A 24 4.30 2.12 -5.07
N ILE A 25 4.04 2.87 -3.99
CA ILE A 25 3.94 4.34 -4.03
C ILE A 25 5.30 5.00 -3.74
N GLY A 26 6.23 4.29 -3.11
CA GLY A 26 7.56 4.80 -2.79
C GLY A 26 7.57 5.80 -1.63
N LEU A 27 6.71 5.62 -0.62
CA LEU A 27 6.65 6.50 0.56
C LEU A 27 7.00 5.73 1.83
N GLY A 28 7.81 6.34 2.70
CA GLY A 28 7.89 6.01 4.11
C GLY A 28 6.92 6.88 4.89
N LEU A 29 6.10 6.27 5.74
CA LEU A 29 5.05 6.95 6.49
C LEU A 29 5.25 6.76 8.00
N ALA A 30 4.91 7.78 8.77
CA ALA A 30 4.86 7.72 10.23
C ALA A 30 3.51 8.24 10.74
N PRO A 31 3.05 7.79 11.93
CA PRO A 31 1.84 8.32 12.56
C PRO A 31 1.93 9.84 12.78
N ASP A 32 0.85 10.58 12.52
CA ASP A 32 0.75 12.02 12.80
C ASP A 32 -0.68 12.40 13.20
N ASP A 33 -0.84 13.51 13.91
CA ASP A 33 -2.17 13.98 14.31
C ASP A 33 -3.00 14.38 13.09
N GLY A 34 -4.05 13.61 12.81
CA GLY A 34 -4.97 13.85 11.70
C GLY A 34 -4.53 13.26 10.34
N GLY A 35 -3.58 12.31 10.33
CA GLY A 35 -3.21 11.57 9.12
C GLY A 35 -1.91 10.79 9.30
N LEU A 36 -1.12 10.73 8.23
CA LEU A 36 0.22 10.14 8.20
C LEU A 36 1.22 11.17 7.71
N ARG A 37 2.38 11.25 8.34
CA ARG A 37 3.50 12.09 7.89
C ARG A 37 4.36 11.32 6.92
N ILE A 38 4.74 11.96 5.82
CA ILE A 38 5.74 11.43 4.89
C ILE A 38 7.12 11.64 5.50
N VAL A 39 7.84 10.56 5.80
CA VAL A 39 9.21 10.61 6.37
C VAL A 39 10.28 10.34 5.33
N SER A 40 9.93 9.68 4.23
CA SER A 40 10.82 9.48 3.10
C SER A 40 10.02 9.32 1.80
N VAL A 41 10.65 9.72 0.69
CA VAL A 41 10.13 9.54 -0.67
C VAL A 41 11.23 8.87 -1.47
N ASP A 42 10.92 7.73 -2.10
CA ASP A 42 11.84 7.03 -2.96
C ASP A 42 12.03 7.81 -4.27
N PRO A 43 13.27 8.13 -4.68
CA PRO A 43 13.52 8.90 -5.91
C PRO A 43 12.97 8.25 -7.19
N ALA A 44 12.89 6.91 -7.23
CA ALA A 44 12.35 6.16 -8.35
C ALA A 44 10.85 5.84 -8.18
N GLY A 45 10.23 6.26 -7.08
CA GLY A 45 8.82 6.07 -6.80
C GLY A 45 7.92 7.04 -7.58
N PRO A 46 6.66 6.68 -7.84
CA PRO A 46 5.71 7.51 -8.58
C PRO A 46 5.32 8.81 -7.86
N ALA A 47 5.57 8.90 -6.56
CA ALA A 47 5.29 10.08 -5.75
C ALA A 47 6.42 11.13 -5.74
N SER A 48 7.60 10.81 -6.30
CA SER A 48 8.82 11.62 -6.15
C SER A 48 8.74 13.03 -6.73
N GLU A 49 7.87 13.25 -7.72
CA GLU A 49 7.69 14.56 -8.36
C GLU A 49 6.64 15.44 -7.68
N SER A 50 5.88 14.92 -6.71
CA SER A 50 4.68 15.58 -6.18
C SER A 50 4.62 15.68 -4.67
N LEU A 51 5.44 14.92 -3.94
CA LEU A 51 5.42 14.86 -2.48
C LEU A 51 6.83 14.95 -1.92
N GLU A 52 6.95 15.57 -0.75
CA GLU A 52 8.23 15.74 -0.06
C GLU A 52 8.15 15.21 1.38
N PRO A 53 9.29 14.77 1.98
CA PRO A 53 9.34 14.49 3.40
C PRO A 53 8.89 15.70 4.22
N GLY A 54 8.00 15.47 5.19
CA GLY A 54 7.37 16.51 6.01
C GLY A 54 5.92 16.76 5.66
N ASP A 55 5.49 16.44 4.44
CA ASP A 55 4.10 16.51 4.01
C ASP A 55 3.21 15.60 4.86
N ARG A 56 1.93 15.99 4.97
CA ARG A 56 0.90 15.20 5.64
C ARG A 56 -0.02 14.58 4.61
N LEU A 57 -0.07 13.27 4.61
CA LEU A 57 -1.00 12.47 3.84
C LEU A 57 -2.24 12.18 4.69
N VAL A 58 -3.38 12.76 4.32
CA VAL A 58 -4.66 12.61 5.03
C VAL A 58 -5.63 11.70 4.31
N ALA A 59 -5.48 11.51 2.99
CA ALA A 59 -6.39 10.66 2.23
C ALA A 59 -5.77 10.11 0.93
N ILE A 60 -6.33 8.97 0.50
CA ILE A 60 -6.10 8.41 -0.84
C ILE A 60 -7.44 8.37 -1.56
N SER A 61 -7.47 8.79 -2.82
CA SER A 61 -8.67 8.78 -3.66
C SER A 61 -8.39 8.15 -5.01
N ALA A 62 -9.37 7.46 -5.59
CA ALA A 62 -9.28 6.97 -6.97
C ALA A 62 -10.01 7.91 -7.95
N PRO A 63 -9.52 8.07 -9.19
CA PRO A 63 -10.18 8.90 -10.21
C PRO A 63 -11.61 8.45 -10.52
N ALA A 64 -11.86 7.13 -10.48
CA ALA A 64 -13.18 6.53 -10.72
C ALA A 64 -14.15 6.67 -9.54
N GLY A 65 -13.75 7.36 -8.46
CA GLY A 65 -14.49 7.47 -7.23
C GLY A 65 -13.94 6.54 -6.14
N GLY A 66 -14.31 6.84 -4.89
CA GLY A 66 -13.73 6.21 -3.70
C GLY A 66 -12.67 7.09 -3.07
N ARG A 67 -12.81 7.31 -1.76
CA ARG A 67 -11.87 8.07 -0.93
C ARG A 67 -11.77 7.37 0.41
N ILE A 68 -10.54 7.18 0.87
CA ILE A 68 -10.24 6.66 2.20
C ILE A 68 -9.46 7.75 2.92
N ALA A 69 -9.98 8.20 4.06
CA ALA A 69 -9.20 9.01 4.99
C ALA A 69 -8.24 8.08 5.74
N LEU A 70 -6.97 8.45 5.77
CA LEU A 70 -5.93 7.65 6.42
C LEU A 70 -5.96 7.88 7.93
N GLU A 71 -5.80 6.77 8.64
CA GLU A 71 -5.72 6.73 10.10
C GLU A 71 -4.32 6.26 10.49
N PRO A 72 -3.77 6.72 11.62
CA PRO A 72 -2.48 6.24 12.13
C PRO A 72 -2.34 4.71 12.20
N SER A 73 -3.44 4.00 12.48
CA SER A 73 -3.47 2.54 12.54
C SER A 73 -3.31 1.85 11.18
N ASP A 74 -3.45 2.57 10.05
CA ASP A 74 -3.34 1.97 8.71
C ASP A 74 -1.90 1.55 8.36
N ILE A 75 -0.92 1.98 9.14
CA ILE A 75 0.50 1.62 8.98
C ILE A 75 1.03 0.75 10.13
N ALA A 76 0.13 0.10 10.90
CA ALA A 76 0.54 -0.84 11.93
C ALA A 76 1.40 -1.96 11.33
N GLU A 77 2.60 -2.17 11.89
CA GLU A 77 3.55 -3.17 11.41
C GLU A 77 3.17 -4.60 11.86
N ASP A 78 2.73 -4.73 13.11
CA ASP A 78 2.45 -6.01 13.75
C ASP A 78 1.03 -6.09 14.33
N PRO A 79 0.40 -7.28 14.34
CA PRO A 79 -0.95 -7.48 14.87
C PRO A 79 -1.04 -7.27 16.39
N ASP A 80 0.07 -7.37 17.10
CA ASP A 80 0.15 -7.15 18.56
C ASP A 80 -0.06 -5.67 18.94
N ALA A 81 -0.12 -4.76 17.96
CA ALA A 81 -0.42 -3.35 18.16
C ALA A 81 -1.91 -3.08 18.49
N PHE A 82 -2.80 -4.08 18.37
CA PHE A 82 -4.24 -3.92 18.56
C PHE A 82 -4.72 -4.58 19.86
N ASP A 83 -5.44 -3.80 20.69
CA ASP A 83 -5.94 -4.26 22.00
C ASP A 83 -7.10 -5.27 21.93
N SER A 84 -7.68 -5.49 20.74
CA SER A 84 -8.83 -6.38 20.58
C SER A 84 -8.90 -6.98 19.17
N TYR A 85 -9.53 -8.15 19.07
CA TYR A 85 -9.83 -8.78 17.79
C TYR A 85 -10.74 -7.91 16.91
N ALA A 86 -11.68 -7.16 17.50
CA ALA A 86 -12.52 -6.23 16.73
C ALA A 86 -11.71 -5.10 16.08
N SER A 87 -10.67 -4.60 16.77
CA SER A 87 -9.75 -3.61 16.21
C SER A 87 -8.90 -4.18 15.08
N LEU A 88 -8.46 -5.45 15.23
CA LEU A 88 -7.72 -6.17 14.21
C LEU A 88 -8.58 -6.45 12.96
N ASP A 89 -9.83 -6.85 13.14
CA ASP A 89 -10.78 -7.06 12.04
C ASP A 89 -11.03 -5.76 11.26
N ARG A 90 -11.24 -4.63 11.96
CA ARG A 90 -11.34 -3.31 11.33
C ARG A 90 -10.06 -2.96 10.55
N PHE A 91 -8.89 -3.25 11.10
CA PHE A 91 -7.64 -3.04 10.38
C PHE A 91 -7.61 -3.83 9.07
N TYR A 92 -7.96 -5.12 9.09
CA TYR A 92 -8.01 -5.92 7.87
C TYR A 92 -9.04 -5.41 6.86
N GLU A 93 -10.24 -5.03 7.28
CA GLU A 93 -11.24 -4.42 6.41
C GLU A 93 -10.71 -3.15 5.73
N ARG A 94 -9.98 -2.31 6.49
CA ARG A 94 -9.36 -1.09 5.97
C ARG A 94 -8.20 -1.39 5.01
N GLN A 95 -7.33 -2.34 5.33
CA GLN A 95 -6.26 -2.79 4.43
C GLN A 95 -6.83 -3.33 3.12
N GLU A 96 -7.94 -4.06 3.16
CA GLU A 96 -8.62 -4.54 1.96
C GLU A 96 -9.18 -3.37 1.13
N ALA A 97 -9.80 -2.38 1.78
CA ALA A 97 -10.32 -1.20 1.11
C ALA A 97 -9.20 -0.36 0.45
N ILE A 98 -8.09 -0.13 1.15
CA ILE A 98 -6.91 0.55 0.62
C ILE A 98 -6.33 -0.23 -0.55
N SER A 99 -6.15 -1.54 -0.42
CA SER A 99 -5.62 -2.41 -1.48
C SER A 99 -6.48 -2.35 -2.76
N ARG A 100 -7.81 -2.44 -2.61
CA ARG A 100 -8.74 -2.29 -3.74
C ARG A 100 -8.63 -0.92 -4.41
N LEU A 101 -8.47 0.14 -3.62
CA LEU A 101 -8.31 1.49 -4.15
C LEU A 101 -6.97 1.66 -4.89
N LEU A 102 -5.89 1.08 -4.38
CA LEU A 102 -4.58 1.07 -5.07
C LEU A 102 -4.61 0.27 -6.37
N ALA A 103 -5.42 -0.79 -6.43
CA ALA A 103 -5.58 -1.63 -7.61
C ALA A 103 -6.42 -0.98 -8.75
N SER A 104 -7.01 0.20 -8.53
CA SER A 104 -7.93 0.83 -9.49
C SER A 104 -7.27 1.47 -10.72
N GLY A 105 -5.96 1.33 -10.90
CA GLY A 105 -5.23 1.82 -12.09
C GLY A 105 -4.78 3.29 -12.00
N GLY A 106 -4.84 3.89 -10.81
CA GLY A 106 -4.36 5.25 -10.53
C GLY A 106 -4.99 5.81 -9.26
N ILE A 107 -4.23 6.58 -8.49
CA ILE A 107 -4.69 7.21 -7.24
C ILE A 107 -4.18 8.65 -7.14
N THR A 108 -4.89 9.45 -6.34
CA THR A 108 -4.47 10.79 -5.92
C THR A 108 -4.20 10.77 -4.42
N LEU A 109 -3.05 11.32 -4.05
CA LEU A 109 -2.58 11.48 -2.68
C LEU A 109 -2.92 12.90 -2.22
N ARG A 110 -3.47 13.04 -1.02
CA ARG A 110 -3.91 14.33 -0.46
C ARG A 110 -3.58 14.45 1.01
#